data_AF-A0A960X6L8-F1
#
_entry.id   AF-A0A960X6L8-F1
#
_cell.length_a   1.000
_cell.length_b   1.000
_cell.length_c   1.000
_cell.angle_alpha   90.00
_cell.angle_beta   90.00
_cell.angle_gamma   90.00
#
_symmetry.space_group_name_H-M   'P 1'
#
loop_
_entity.id
_entity.type
_entity.pdbx_description
1 polymer ?
#
loop_
_entity_poly.entity_id
_entity_poly.type
_entity_poly.pdbx_seq_one_letter_code
_entity_poly.pdbx_strand_id
1 'polypeptide(L)'
;KRLMRLCQAATGMVMVMIGYNLAASFLSVWTFPLPAIALIPAIFLLLFAPKRKEILYRLDWHTLIFFIAMFILMRSVWETSSIQKVLENPTPMMHSIPGILVVSTVVSQLISNVPLVALYLPTLKQFVTGTESYMALAAGSTIAGNFLIFGAASNLIIIQNAEKRGEKGISFFEFAKYGIPLTLLNLTIYYVYLSYIA
;
A
#
# COMPACT_ATOMS: atom_id res chain seq x y z
N LYS A 1 -10.51 -18.38 -26.89
CA LYS A 1 -11.40 -17.29 -27.42
C LYS A 1 -12.48 -16.85 -26.41
N ARG A 2 -13.32 -17.75 -25.87
CA ARG A 2 -14.37 -17.38 -24.88
C ARG A 2 -13.80 -16.77 -23.58
N LEU A 3 -12.80 -17.40 -22.97
CA LEU A 3 -12.16 -16.89 -21.74
C LEU A 3 -11.54 -15.49 -21.95
N MET A 4 -10.84 -15.29 -23.06
CA MET A 4 -10.26 -13.99 -23.43
C MET A 4 -11.31 -12.88 -23.49
N ARG A 5 -12.48 -13.12 -24.10
CA ARG A 5 -13.59 -12.15 -24.14
C ARG A 5 -14.13 -11.84 -22.75
N LEU A 6 -14.23 -12.85 -21.87
CA LEU A 6 -14.65 -12.64 -20.48
C LEU A 6 -13.63 -11.84 -19.69
N CYS A 7 -12.33 -12.08 -19.89
CA CYS A 7 -11.27 -11.26 -19.30
C CYS A 7 -11.37 -9.81 -19.79
N GLN A 8 -11.54 -9.57 -21.09
CA GLN A 8 -11.74 -8.22 -21.63
C GLN A 8 -12.97 -7.54 -21.05
N ALA A 9 -14.09 -8.26 -20.92
CA ALA A 9 -15.31 -7.73 -20.30
C ALA A 9 -15.08 -7.39 -18.82
N ALA A 10 -14.42 -8.27 -18.05
CA ALA A 10 -14.10 -8.03 -16.65
C ALA A 10 -13.15 -6.82 -16.49
N THR A 11 -12.12 -6.70 -17.32
CA THR A 11 -11.25 -5.51 -17.34
C THR A 11 -12.04 -4.25 -17.69
N GLY A 12 -12.93 -4.33 -18.67
CA GLY A 12 -13.82 -3.22 -19.02
C GLY A 12 -14.72 -2.80 -17.85
N MET A 13 -15.29 -3.76 -17.13
CA MET A 13 -16.06 -3.49 -15.91
C MET A 13 -15.22 -2.77 -14.84
N VAL A 14 -13.99 -3.23 -14.59
CA VAL A 14 -13.07 -2.54 -13.66
C VAL A 14 -12.86 -1.09 -14.09
N MET A 15 -12.53 -0.84 -15.36
CA MET A 15 -12.28 0.50 -15.88
C MET A 15 -13.50 1.41 -15.77
N VAL A 16 -14.69 0.90 -16.10
CA VAL A 16 -15.94 1.66 -16.00
C VAL A 16 -16.26 1.97 -14.55
N MET A 17 -16.09 1.02 -13.63
CA MET A 17 -16.34 1.24 -12.20
C MET A 17 -15.36 2.23 -11.59
N ILE A 18 -14.08 2.19 -11.97
CA ILE A 18 -13.09 3.19 -11.57
C ILE A 18 -13.48 4.57 -12.11
N GLY A 19 -13.82 4.67 -13.40
CA GLY A 19 -14.24 5.92 -14.03
C GLY A 19 -15.49 6.51 -13.37
N TYR A 20 -16.48 5.67 -13.07
CA TYR A 20 -17.67 6.05 -12.30
C TYR A 20 -17.27 6.58 -10.91
N ASN A 21 -16.42 5.86 -10.18
CA ASN A 21 -16.03 6.25 -8.83
C ASN A 21 -15.34 7.62 -8.81
N LEU A 22 -14.47 7.86 -9.79
CA LEU A 22 -13.77 9.12 -9.96
C LEU A 22 -14.77 10.25 -10.24
N ALA A 23 -15.66 10.07 -11.22
CA ALA A 23 -16.69 11.06 -11.56
C ALA A 23 -17.66 11.32 -10.39
N ALA A 24 -18.13 10.26 -9.72
CA ALA A 24 -19.00 10.36 -8.55
C ALA A 24 -18.32 11.10 -7.40
N SER A 25 -17.01 10.93 -7.20
CA SER A 25 -16.24 11.67 -6.19
C SER A 25 -16.23 13.17 -6.47
N PHE A 26 -16.06 13.60 -7.74
CA PHE A 26 -16.14 15.01 -8.12
C PHE A 26 -17.54 15.61 -7.95
N LEU A 27 -18.58 14.81 -8.18
CA LEU A 27 -19.98 15.22 -8.06
C LEU A 27 -20.53 15.05 -6.64
N SER A 28 -19.73 14.59 -5.67
CA SER A 28 -20.15 14.27 -4.29
C SER A 28 -21.33 13.28 -4.24
N VAL A 29 -21.36 12.33 -5.17
CA VAL A 29 -22.37 11.26 -5.25
C VAL A 29 -21.82 9.97 -4.64
N TRP A 30 -22.71 9.03 -4.31
CA TRP A 30 -22.34 7.73 -3.75
C TRP A 30 -21.31 6.98 -4.61
N THR A 31 -20.24 6.52 -3.95
CA THR A 31 -19.13 5.78 -4.54
C THR A 31 -19.13 4.32 -4.10
N PHE A 32 -18.60 3.44 -4.95
CA PHE A 32 -18.34 2.05 -4.57
C PHE A 32 -17.07 1.95 -3.73
N PRO A 33 -17.04 1.09 -2.70
CA PRO A 33 -15.79 0.80 -1.99
C PRO A 33 -14.81 0.07 -2.91
N LEU A 34 -13.51 0.37 -2.79
CA LEU A 34 -12.45 -0.22 -3.64
C LEU A 34 -12.49 -1.77 -3.70
N PRO A 35 -12.74 -2.50 -2.59
CA PRO A 35 -12.91 -3.95 -2.64
C PRO A 35 -14.05 -4.42 -3.55
N ALA A 36 -15.15 -3.67 -3.66
CA ALA A 36 -16.26 -4.03 -4.54
C ALA A 36 -15.88 -3.84 -6.02
N ILE A 37 -15.12 -2.81 -6.34
CA ILE A 37 -14.59 -2.56 -7.69
C ILE A 37 -13.68 -3.72 -8.14
N ALA A 38 -12.93 -4.31 -7.22
CA ALA A 38 -12.11 -5.49 -7.50
C ALA A 38 -12.93 -6.79 -7.56
N LEU A 39 -13.84 -7.01 -6.60
CA LEU A 39 -14.56 -8.27 -6.43
C LEU A 39 -15.68 -8.48 -7.46
N ILE A 40 -16.44 -7.44 -7.82
CA ILE A 40 -17.58 -7.60 -8.74
C ILE A 40 -17.12 -8.14 -10.10
N PRO A 41 -16.10 -7.55 -10.78
CA PRO A 41 -15.59 -8.08 -12.03
C PRO A 41 -14.91 -9.45 -11.88
N ALA A 42 -14.25 -9.71 -10.74
CA ALA A 42 -13.63 -11.01 -10.46
C ALA A 42 -14.68 -12.12 -10.30
N ILE A 43 -15.78 -11.85 -9.57
CA ILE A 43 -16.91 -12.78 -9.41
C ILE A 43 -17.58 -13.01 -10.76
N PHE A 44 -17.83 -11.96 -11.54
CA PHE A 44 -18.34 -12.08 -12.91
C PHE A 44 -17.45 -13.02 -13.75
N LEU A 45 -16.13 -12.79 -13.75
CA LEU A 45 -15.19 -13.64 -14.48
C LEU A 45 -15.26 -15.10 -14.01
N LEU A 46 -15.26 -15.33 -12.69
CA LEU A 46 -15.26 -16.68 -12.11
C LEU A 46 -16.57 -17.44 -12.38
N LEU A 47 -17.71 -16.76 -12.39
CA LEU A 47 -19.03 -17.37 -12.66
C LEU A 47 -19.12 -17.87 -14.11
N PHE A 48 -18.64 -17.07 -15.07
CA PHE A 48 -18.79 -17.38 -16.50
C PHE A 48 -17.58 -18.09 -17.11
N ALA A 49 -16.44 -18.14 -16.41
CA ALA A 49 -15.24 -18.79 -16.92
C ALA A 49 -15.40 -20.33 -16.99
N PRO A 50 -15.12 -20.95 -18.15
CA PRO A 50 -15.21 -22.40 -18.31
C PRO A 50 -14.20 -23.17 -17.45
N LYS A 51 -13.12 -22.52 -17.02
CA LYS A 51 -12.01 -23.13 -16.25
C LYS A 51 -11.86 -22.50 -14.85
N ARG A 52 -12.97 -22.16 -14.18
CA ARG A 52 -12.96 -21.46 -12.88
C ARG A 52 -12.04 -22.09 -11.82
N LYS A 53 -11.99 -23.44 -11.73
CA LYS A 53 -11.09 -24.15 -10.80
C LYS A 53 -9.62 -23.88 -11.11
N GLU A 54 -9.23 -23.99 -12.38
CA GLU A 54 -7.85 -23.74 -12.80
C GLU A 54 -7.45 -22.28 -12.54
N ILE A 55 -8.36 -21.33 -12.75
CA ILE A 55 -8.14 -19.91 -12.43
C ILE A 55 -7.87 -19.74 -10.93
N LEU A 56 -8.71 -20.33 -10.07
CA LEU A 56 -8.53 -20.27 -8.62
C LEU A 56 -7.21 -20.92 -8.17
N TYR A 57 -6.82 -22.06 -8.74
CA TYR A 57 -5.55 -22.70 -8.40
C TYR A 57 -4.32 -21.90 -8.84
N ARG A 58 -4.44 -21.11 -9.92
CA ARG A 58 -3.36 -20.27 -10.45
C ARG A 58 -3.27 -18.90 -9.79
N LEU A 59 -4.13 -18.58 -8.83
CA LEU A 59 -3.99 -17.36 -8.03
C LEU A 59 -2.68 -17.40 -7.23
N ASP A 60 -2.12 -16.22 -6.97
CA ASP A 60 -0.93 -16.09 -6.13
C ASP A 60 -1.30 -16.20 -4.64
N TRP A 61 -1.59 -17.44 -4.23
CA TRP A 61 -1.96 -17.76 -2.84
C TRP A 61 -0.87 -17.40 -1.84
N HIS A 62 0.40 -17.44 -2.24
CA HIS A 62 1.52 -17.07 -1.38
C HIS A 62 1.42 -15.60 -1.00
N THR A 63 1.21 -14.72 -1.99
CA THR A 63 1.01 -13.29 -1.76
C THR A 63 -0.25 -13.01 -0.94
N LEU A 64 -1.37 -13.68 -1.23
CA LEU A 64 -2.61 -13.51 -0.45
C LEU A 64 -2.43 -13.90 1.02
N ILE A 65 -1.84 -15.08 1.28
CA ILE A 65 -1.58 -15.56 2.64
C ILE A 65 -0.60 -14.64 3.37
N PHE A 66 0.43 -14.14 2.68
CA PHE A 66 1.36 -13.14 3.22
C PHE A 66 0.62 -11.89 3.70
N PHE A 67 -0.25 -11.31 2.88
CA PHE A 67 -1.04 -10.13 3.28
C PHE A 67 -1.98 -10.44 4.45
N ILE A 68 -2.67 -11.59 4.44
CA ILE A 68 -3.54 -12.02 5.57
C ILE A 68 -2.73 -12.12 6.86
N ALA A 69 -1.60 -12.83 6.84
CA ALA A 69 -0.74 -13.02 8.01
C ALA A 69 -0.16 -11.68 8.51
N MET A 70 0.22 -10.79 7.58
CA MET A 70 0.71 -9.45 7.90
C MET A 70 -0.38 -8.60 8.58
N PHE A 71 -1.62 -8.62 8.11
CA PHE A 71 -2.73 -7.90 8.77
C PHE A 71 -3.06 -8.48 10.15
N ILE A 72 -3.02 -9.80 10.32
CA ILE A 72 -3.20 -10.45 11.63
C ILE A 72 -2.07 -10.02 12.59
N LEU A 73 -0.82 -10.10 12.15
CA LEU A 73 0.33 -9.66 12.93
C LEU A 73 0.18 -8.19 13.35
N MET A 74 -0.26 -7.32 12.44
CA MET A 74 -0.48 -5.91 12.77
C MET A 74 -1.54 -5.69 13.80
N ARG A 75 -2.63 -6.48 13.75
CA ARG A 75 -3.65 -6.42 14.79
C ARG A 75 -3.06 -6.84 16.15
N SER A 76 -2.25 -7.89 16.19
CA SER A 76 -1.57 -8.33 17.43
C SER A 76 -0.58 -7.29 17.96
N VAL A 77 0.17 -6.63 17.07
CA VAL A 77 1.08 -5.53 17.43
C VAL A 77 0.30 -4.34 18.01
N TRP A 78 -0.83 -3.97 17.40
CA TRP A 78 -1.71 -2.91 17.89
C TRP A 78 -2.30 -3.21 19.27
N GLU A 79 -2.61 -4.48 19.56
CA GLU A 79 -3.14 -4.90 20.86
C GLU A 79 -2.05 -5.10 21.92
N THR A 80 -0.77 -4.93 21.56
CA THR A 80 0.35 -5.03 22.50
C THR A 80 0.47 -3.76 23.33
N SER A 81 0.40 -3.90 24.65
CA SER A 81 0.40 -2.77 25.60
C SER A 81 1.62 -1.84 25.50
N SER A 82 2.80 -2.36 25.17
CA SER A 82 4.00 -1.54 24.95
C SER A 82 3.85 -0.59 23.76
N ILE A 83 3.24 -1.05 22.67
CA ILE A 83 2.99 -0.23 21.48
C ILE A 83 1.92 0.81 21.77
N GLN A 84 0.84 0.41 22.44
CA GLN A 84 -0.23 1.34 22.84
C GLN A 84 0.32 2.49 23.70
N LYS A 85 1.17 2.21 24.68
CA LYS A 85 1.79 3.27 25.52
C LYS A 85 2.55 4.32 24.72
N VAL A 86 3.29 3.89 23.69
CA VAL A 86 4.04 4.79 22.80
C VAL A 86 3.10 5.60 21.91
N LEU A 87 2.03 4.97 21.43
CA LEU A 87 1.06 5.60 20.53
C LEU A 87 0.05 6.51 21.26
N GLU A 88 -0.18 6.29 22.55
CA GLU A 88 -1.04 7.12 23.42
C GLU A 88 -0.27 8.28 24.06
N ASN A 89 1.06 8.17 24.19
CA ASN A 89 1.94 9.26 24.61
C ASN A 89 2.98 9.59 23.53
N PRO A 90 2.51 9.99 22.33
CA PRO A 90 3.38 10.22 21.20
C PRO A 90 4.28 11.43 21.44
N THR A 91 5.53 11.31 21.02
CA THR A 91 6.49 12.42 21.09
C THR A 91 6.04 13.56 20.15
N PRO A 92 6.47 14.83 20.38
CA PRO A 92 6.16 15.93 19.46
C PRO A 92 6.55 15.64 18.01
N MET A 93 7.61 14.86 17.81
CA MET A 93 8.04 14.39 16.49
C MET A 93 6.95 13.60 15.77
N MET A 94 6.20 12.77 16.49
CA MET A 94 5.16 11.90 15.92
C MET A 94 3.90 12.63 15.45
N HIS A 95 3.77 13.94 15.72
CA HIS A 95 2.67 14.77 15.19
C HIS A 95 3.13 15.94 14.33
N SER A 96 4.42 16.25 14.36
CA SER A 96 5.00 17.20 13.41
C SER A 96 5.03 16.61 12.00
N ILE A 97 4.74 17.42 10.97
CA ILE A 97 4.86 17.01 9.55
C ILE A 97 6.22 16.38 9.22
N PRO A 98 7.36 16.97 9.63
CA PRO A 98 8.67 16.42 9.30
C PRO A 98 8.91 15.09 10.02
N GLY A 99 8.48 14.99 11.27
CA GLY A 99 8.61 13.76 12.03
C GLY A 99 7.70 12.65 11.53
N ILE A 100 6.46 12.94 11.09
CA ILE A 100 5.59 11.96 10.43
C ILE A 100 6.24 11.45 9.14
N LEU A 101 6.79 12.32 8.29
CA LEU A 101 7.51 11.91 7.08
C LEU A 101 8.70 10.99 7.39
N VAL A 102 9.53 11.35 8.37
CA VAL A 102 10.71 10.56 8.74
C VAL A 102 10.33 9.23 9.38
N VAL A 103 9.46 9.26 10.40
CA VAL A 103 8.99 8.05 11.10
C VAL A 103 8.34 7.10 10.12
N SER A 104 7.46 7.60 9.25
CA SER A 104 6.81 6.74 8.26
C SER A 104 7.79 6.18 7.23
N THR A 105 8.77 6.95 6.77
CA THR A 105 9.76 6.44 5.81
C THR A 105 10.66 5.36 6.41
N VAL A 106 11.12 5.56 7.65
CA VAL A 106 12.06 4.64 8.33
C VAL A 106 11.35 3.40 8.85
N VAL A 107 10.24 3.56 9.58
CA VAL A 107 9.54 2.43 10.21
C VAL A 107 8.88 1.55 9.14
N SER A 108 8.48 2.12 7.99
CA SER A 108 7.94 1.31 6.89
C SER A 108 8.95 0.29 6.34
N GLN A 109 10.26 0.49 6.52
CA GLN A 109 11.25 -0.53 6.13
C GLN A 109 11.14 -1.83 6.92
N LEU A 110 10.61 -1.76 8.14
CA LEU A 110 10.49 -2.90 9.04
C LEU A 110 9.15 -3.60 8.89
N ILE A 111 8.08 -2.84 8.66
CA ILE A 111 6.70 -3.34 8.74
C ILE A 111 5.96 -3.25 7.39
N SER A 112 6.50 -2.56 6.39
CA SER A 112 5.85 -2.23 5.10
C SER A 112 4.77 -1.13 5.20
N ASN A 113 4.46 -0.53 4.04
CA ASN A 113 3.65 0.69 3.94
C ASN A 113 2.25 0.53 4.52
N VAL A 114 1.53 -0.51 4.07
CA VAL A 114 0.12 -0.71 4.44
C VAL A 114 -0.04 -0.99 5.95
N PRO A 115 0.73 -1.91 6.55
CA PRO A 115 0.80 -2.10 8.00
C PRO A 115 1.09 -0.85 8.82
N LEU A 116 2.12 -0.10 8.43
CA LEU A 116 2.52 1.10 9.14
C LEU A 116 1.37 2.13 9.16
N VAL A 117 0.74 2.37 8.00
CA VAL A 117 -0.38 3.32 7.92
C VAL A 117 -1.54 2.85 8.80
N ALA A 118 -1.85 1.55 8.81
CA ALA A 118 -2.89 0.99 9.66
C ALA A 118 -2.61 1.18 11.17
N LEU A 119 -1.34 1.09 11.58
CA LEU A 119 -0.90 1.34 12.95
C LEU A 119 -0.86 2.83 13.30
N TYR A 120 -0.41 3.70 12.39
CA TYR A 120 -0.15 5.10 12.73
C TYR A 120 -1.38 6.00 12.55
N LEU A 121 -2.27 5.66 11.62
CA LEU A 121 -3.45 6.47 11.30
C LEU A 121 -4.39 6.71 12.50
N PRO A 122 -4.70 5.72 13.38
CA PRO A 122 -5.56 5.96 14.54
C PRO A 122 -4.95 6.98 15.50
N THR A 123 -3.64 6.93 15.72
CA THR A 123 -2.90 7.91 16.54
C THR A 123 -2.99 9.31 15.92
N LEU A 124 -2.76 9.45 14.61
CA LEU A 124 -2.88 10.77 13.98
C LEU A 124 -4.31 11.35 14.07
N LYS A 125 -5.35 10.51 14.01
CA LYS A 125 -6.74 10.97 14.18
C LYS A 125 -7.05 11.57 15.57
N GLN A 126 -6.28 11.21 16.59
CA GLN A 126 -6.47 11.72 17.95
C GLN A 126 -5.76 13.05 18.18
N PHE A 127 -4.60 13.24 17.57
CA PHE A 127 -3.67 14.31 17.93
C PHE A 127 -3.45 15.37 16.84
N VAL A 128 -3.93 15.14 15.61
CA VAL A 128 -3.72 16.08 14.50
C VAL A 128 -5.01 16.37 13.75
N THR A 129 -5.21 17.64 13.39
CA THR A 129 -6.43 18.16 12.77
C THR A 129 -6.26 18.54 11.30
N GLY A 130 -5.01 18.66 10.81
CA GLY A 130 -4.69 19.10 9.45
C GLY A 130 -4.58 17.97 8.43
N THR A 131 -5.02 18.24 7.20
CA THR A 131 -4.90 17.28 6.07
C THR A 131 -3.43 17.00 5.72
N GLU A 132 -2.55 17.98 5.93
CA GLU A 132 -1.10 17.87 5.70
C GLU A 132 -0.46 16.70 6.46
N SER A 133 -0.90 16.39 7.67
CA SER A 133 -0.36 15.27 8.45
C SER A 133 -0.73 13.92 7.84
N TYR A 134 -1.92 13.80 7.26
CA TYR A 134 -2.32 12.62 6.49
C TYR A 134 -1.58 12.54 5.16
N MET A 135 -1.33 13.68 4.50
CA MET A 135 -0.50 13.75 3.30
C MET A 135 0.95 13.37 3.60
N ALA A 136 1.50 13.80 4.74
CA ALA A 136 2.83 13.44 5.22
C ALA A 136 2.95 11.92 5.45
N LEU A 137 1.96 11.33 6.13
CA LEU A 137 1.91 9.88 6.34
C LEU A 137 1.81 9.12 5.01
N ALA A 138 0.94 9.58 4.10
CA ALA A 138 0.75 8.96 2.79
C ALA A 138 2.03 9.07 1.94
N ALA A 139 2.65 10.24 1.89
CA ALA A 139 3.88 10.49 1.14
C ALA A 139 5.04 9.68 1.71
N GLY A 140 5.32 9.80 3.01
CA GLY A 140 6.44 9.14 3.67
C GLY A 140 6.33 7.61 3.63
N SER A 141 5.15 7.05 3.92
CA SER A 141 4.94 5.60 3.76
C SER A 141 5.09 5.15 2.30
N THR A 142 4.62 5.91 1.31
CA THR A 142 4.72 5.49 -0.10
C THR A 142 6.16 5.50 -0.60
N ILE A 143 6.90 6.60 -0.37
CA ILE A 143 8.29 6.72 -0.84
C ILE A 143 9.24 5.78 -0.10
N ALA A 144 8.86 5.31 1.10
CA ALA A 144 9.58 4.28 1.81
C ALA A 144 9.79 3.02 0.97
N GLY A 145 8.86 2.71 0.06
CA GLY A 145 8.98 1.58 -0.87
C GLY A 145 10.18 1.69 -1.82
N ASN A 146 10.70 2.91 -2.04
CA ASN A 146 11.90 3.15 -2.85
C ASN A 146 13.18 3.07 -2.02
N PHE A 147 13.12 3.07 -0.69
CA PHE A 147 14.30 3.26 0.15
C PHE A 147 15.17 2.01 0.21
N LEU A 148 14.60 0.89 0.67
CA LEU A 148 15.22 -0.43 0.71
C LEU A 148 14.27 -1.48 0.15
N ILE A 149 14.79 -2.68 -0.14
CA ILE A 149 14.00 -3.79 -0.69
C ILE A 149 12.80 -4.13 0.20
N PHE A 150 12.95 -4.06 1.52
CA PHE A 150 11.90 -4.41 2.48
C PHE A 150 10.80 -3.36 2.62
N GLY A 151 11.02 -2.14 2.11
CA GLY A 151 10.08 -1.02 2.24
C GLY A 151 8.72 -1.28 1.59
N ALA A 152 8.65 -2.13 0.57
CA ALA A 152 7.39 -2.50 -0.06
C ALA A 152 7.31 -3.99 -0.36
N ALA A 153 6.16 -4.59 -0.06
CA ALA A 153 5.87 -5.99 -0.38
C ALA A 153 5.97 -6.28 -1.89
N SER A 154 5.64 -5.30 -2.74
CA SER A 154 5.76 -5.39 -4.20
C SER A 154 7.18 -5.65 -4.66
N ASN A 155 8.19 -5.07 -3.99
CA ASN A 155 9.59 -5.26 -4.35
C ASN A 155 9.98 -6.73 -4.18
N LEU A 156 9.63 -7.32 -3.03
CA LEU A 156 9.87 -8.74 -2.75
C LEU A 156 9.14 -9.65 -3.74
N ILE A 157 7.87 -9.35 -4.05
CA ILE A 157 7.07 -10.14 -5.00
C ILE A 157 7.72 -10.13 -6.39
N ILE A 158 8.17 -8.97 -6.87
CA ILE A 158 8.79 -8.85 -8.19
C ILE A 158 10.13 -9.59 -8.24
N ILE A 159 10.98 -9.42 -7.23
CA ILE A 159 12.29 -10.11 -7.15
C ILE A 159 12.10 -11.62 -7.09
N GLN A 160 11.21 -12.11 -6.22
CA GLN A 160 10.90 -13.54 -6.12
C GLN A 160 10.33 -14.11 -7.43
N ASN A 161 9.51 -13.35 -8.15
CA ASN A 161 8.96 -13.80 -9.43
C ASN A 161 10.02 -13.82 -10.54
N ALA A 162 10.96 -12.87 -10.53
CA ALA A 162 12.11 -12.89 -11.42
C ALA A 162 13.00 -14.12 -11.17
N GLU A 163 13.36 -14.36 -9.91
CA GLU A 163 14.18 -15.52 -9.51
C GLU A 163 13.49 -16.85 -9.84
N LYS A 164 12.18 -16.97 -9.64
CA LYS A 164 11.38 -18.15 -10.03
C LYS A 164 11.41 -18.43 -11.54
N ARG A 165 11.68 -17.43 -12.37
CA ARG A 165 11.80 -17.56 -13.83
C ARG A 165 13.23 -17.85 -14.29
N GLY A 166 14.18 -17.96 -13.35
CA GLY A 166 15.60 -18.14 -13.64
C GLY A 166 16.35 -16.84 -13.97
N GLU A 167 15.70 -15.69 -13.81
CA GLU A 167 16.35 -14.39 -13.97
C GLU A 167 17.12 -14.02 -12.70
N LYS A 168 18.19 -13.23 -12.87
CA LYS A 168 18.95 -12.72 -11.72
C LYS A 168 18.09 -11.71 -10.94
N GLY A 169 17.81 -11.99 -9.67
CA GLY A 169 17.17 -11.05 -8.76
C GLY A 169 18.02 -9.81 -8.47
N ILE A 170 17.41 -8.78 -7.90
CA ILE A 170 18.11 -7.56 -7.49
C ILE A 170 18.65 -7.75 -6.08
N SER A 171 19.95 -7.54 -5.88
CA SER A 171 20.56 -7.65 -4.55
C SER A 171 20.21 -6.45 -3.65
N PHE A 172 20.25 -6.65 -2.33
CA PHE A 172 19.98 -5.59 -1.36
C PHE A 172 20.78 -4.31 -1.60
N PHE A 173 22.09 -4.44 -1.79
CA PHE A 173 22.97 -3.29 -2.01
C PHE A 173 22.76 -2.63 -3.36
N GLU A 174 22.44 -3.40 -4.40
CA GLU A 174 22.13 -2.87 -5.72
C GLU A 174 20.84 -2.03 -5.69
N PHE A 175 19.81 -2.50 -5.00
CA PHE A 175 18.59 -1.72 -4.79
C PHE A 175 18.87 -0.46 -3.96
N ALA A 176 19.56 -0.61 -2.82
CA ALA A 176 19.84 0.49 -1.91
C ALA A 176 20.69 1.61 -2.55
N LYS A 177 21.62 1.25 -3.44
CA LYS A 177 22.47 2.20 -4.18
C LYS A 177 21.65 3.25 -4.94
N TYR A 178 20.51 2.85 -5.52
CA TYR A 178 19.63 3.75 -6.27
C TYR A 178 18.46 4.25 -5.41
N GLY A 179 17.98 3.39 -4.51
CA GLY A 179 16.83 3.66 -3.65
C GLY A 179 17.07 4.74 -2.61
N ILE A 180 18.24 4.72 -1.95
CA ILE A 180 18.59 5.71 -0.93
C ILE A 180 18.64 7.13 -1.51
N PRO A 181 19.41 7.43 -2.58
CA PRO A 181 19.44 8.77 -3.15
C PRO A 181 18.07 9.25 -3.63
N LEU A 182 17.30 8.38 -4.29
CA LEU A 182 15.97 8.71 -4.80
C LEU A 182 14.99 9.04 -3.67
N THR A 183 15.04 8.27 -2.59
CA THR A 183 14.16 8.49 -1.43
C THR A 183 14.51 9.78 -0.71
N LEU A 184 15.80 10.09 -0.52
CA LEU A 184 16.23 11.33 0.11
C LEU A 184 15.83 12.57 -0.71
N LEU A 185 15.96 12.48 -2.03
CA LEU A 185 15.49 13.53 -2.94
C LEU A 185 13.98 13.75 -2.79
N ASN A 186 13.19 12.67 -2.85
CA ASN A 186 11.74 12.75 -2.68
C ASN A 186 11.35 13.29 -1.30
N LEU A 187 12.00 12.82 -0.23
CA LEU A 187 11.78 13.32 1.13
C LEU A 187 11.97 14.84 1.21
N THR A 188 13.02 15.35 0.57
CA THR A 188 13.31 16.78 0.52
C THR A 188 12.19 17.54 -0.19
N ILE A 189 11.75 17.04 -1.35
CA ILE A 189 10.67 17.65 -2.13
C ILE A 189 9.36 17.68 -1.33
N TYR A 190 8.96 16.54 -0.72
CA TYR A 190 7.74 16.45 0.07
C TYR A 190 7.80 17.31 1.33
N TYR A 191 8.96 17.35 2.00
CA TYR A 191 9.17 18.21 3.15
C TYR A 191 8.98 19.69 2.79
N VAL A 192 9.58 20.16 1.70
CA VAL A 192 9.45 21.55 1.25
C VAL A 192 8.00 21.85 0.86
N TYR A 193 7.35 20.97 0.11
CA TYR A 193 5.96 21.15 -0.28
C TYR A 193 5.02 21.25 0.93
N LEU A 194 5.12 20.31 1.87
CA LEU A 194 4.22 20.25 3.03
C LEU A 194 4.52 21.33 4.08
N SER A 195 5.72 21.89 4.11
CA SER A 195 6.08 22.92 5.11
C SER A 195 5.81 24.35 4.63
N TYR A 196 5.78 24.58 3.32
CA TYR A 196 5.74 25.94 2.75
C TYR A 196 4.64 26.17 1.72
N ILE A 197 4.01 25.13 1.17
CA ILE A 197 3.06 25.26 0.05
C ILE A 197 1.66 24.74 0.40
N ALA A 198 1.58 23.59 1.09
CA ALA A 198 0.33 22.98 1.54
C ALA A 198 -0.32 23.79 2.67
#